data_AF-A0A8S9QWI0-F1
#
_entry.id   AF-A0A8S9QWI0-F1
#
_cell.length_a   1.000
_cell.length_b   1.000
_cell.length_c   1.000
_cell.angle_alpha   90.00
_cell.angle_beta   90.00
_cell.angle_gamma   90.00
#
_symmetry.space_group_name_H-M   'P 1'
#
loop_
_entity.id
_entity.type
_entity.pdbx_description
1 polymer ?
#
loop_
_entity_poly.entity_id
_entity_poly.type
_entity_poly.pdbx_seq_one_letter_code
_entity_poly.pdbx_strand_id
1 'polypeptide(L)'
;MNVISPYCFIFALFSVTLVLSLAIRYLRKPKGDQLPPGPTGWPIIGNLSQMVKNRPTHLWIHRVMKDMQTEIACFRFAGVHVITVTSSEIAREVLREKDEALADRADSYSSNLISHGYKDIIFSPYGESRKLMKKVMVTKLMSPSTLNKTLGDRTLEADNIVTYIFNLCGLQSTINSVNVRDVALTYSHAVMMRMMFGQRHFEEPAEDGGLGRKEREHMDAIYQAIDCFFSFNISNYISCLRGWNIDGEEAKLRGAIDIINRCNDPIIHERMHLWRDKGGKETEDDWLDTLITLKNNQGMYLFTLDEIRAQCKNINVAAIDNTMNNVEWTIAEMLNHPEILEKAITELDIIVGKDRLVQESDIPQLNYIKACSRESFRLHPVNAFMPPHGAIENTTLAGYFIPKGLQVASAKMRIKIIPTNSFGCCAFAM
;
A
#
# COMPACT_ATOMS: atom_id res chain seq x y z
N MET A 1 37.01 -11.33 54.33
CA MET A 1 37.45 -10.49 53.20
C MET A 1 36.73 -10.99 51.95
N ASN A 2 35.70 -10.30 51.49
CA ASN A 2 35.00 -10.66 50.27
C ASN A 2 35.86 -10.26 49.08
N VAL A 3 36.57 -11.22 48.50
CA VAL A 3 37.34 -11.03 47.27
C VAL A 3 36.32 -10.83 46.16
N ILE A 4 36.10 -9.57 45.78
CA ILE A 4 35.26 -9.22 44.64
C ILE A 4 35.89 -9.86 43.40
N SER A 5 35.13 -10.72 42.74
CA SER A 5 35.58 -11.48 41.58
C SER A 5 36.13 -10.52 40.50
N PRO A 6 37.33 -10.78 39.93
CA PRO A 6 37.95 -9.91 38.92
C PRO A 6 37.04 -9.71 37.69
N TYR A 7 36.14 -10.66 37.41
CA TYR A 7 35.12 -10.55 36.37
C TYR A 7 34.10 -9.44 36.62
N CYS A 8 33.72 -9.19 37.88
CA CYS A 8 32.82 -8.10 38.24
C CYS A 8 33.46 -6.72 37.99
N PHE A 9 34.76 -6.61 38.25
CA PHE A 9 35.50 -5.36 38.01
C PHE A 9 35.65 -5.08 36.51
N ILE A 10 35.93 -6.10 35.70
CA ILE A 10 36.01 -5.98 34.24
C ILE A 10 34.64 -5.59 33.65
N PHE A 11 33.55 -6.22 34.10
CA PHE A 11 32.18 -5.86 33.68
C PHE A 11 31.81 -4.43 34.08
N ALA A 12 32.15 -4.02 35.30
CA ALA A 12 31.92 -2.65 35.76
C ALA A 12 32.71 -1.63 34.92
N LEU A 13 34.00 -1.90 34.65
CA LEU A 13 34.82 -1.02 33.82
C LEU A 13 34.31 -0.95 32.37
N PHE A 14 33.90 -2.08 31.80
CA PHE A 14 33.30 -2.15 30.46
C PHE A 14 31.97 -1.38 30.40
N SER A 15 31.10 -1.54 31.40
CA SER A 15 29.83 -0.81 31.44
C SER A 15 30.03 0.71 31.63
N VAL A 16 30.97 1.14 32.47
CA VAL A 16 31.32 2.55 32.67
C VAL A 16 31.93 3.16 31.41
N THR A 17 32.87 2.46 30.76
CA THR A 17 33.48 2.93 29.50
C THR A 17 32.48 2.97 28.36
N LEU A 18 31.58 1.98 28.27
CA LEU A 18 30.47 1.99 27.32
C LEU A 18 29.58 3.21 27.57
N VAL A 19 29.12 3.44 28.81
CA VAL A 19 28.28 4.59 29.16
C VAL A 19 28.96 5.91 28.86
N LEU A 20 30.24 6.07 29.21
CA LEU A 20 31.04 7.27 28.90
C LEU A 20 31.21 7.47 27.40
N SER A 21 31.50 6.41 26.64
CA SER A 21 31.65 6.50 25.18
C SER A 21 30.34 6.92 24.51
N LEU A 22 29.19 6.43 25.01
CA LEU A 22 27.86 6.79 24.55
C LEU A 22 27.48 8.21 24.95
N ALA A 23 27.83 8.63 26.16
CA ALA A 23 27.63 9.99 26.65
C ALA A 23 28.48 10.99 25.84
N ILE A 24 29.75 10.69 25.57
CA ILE A 24 30.64 11.54 24.76
C ILE A 24 30.14 11.63 23.32
N ARG A 25 29.67 10.52 22.73
CA ARG A 25 29.03 10.53 21.39
C ARG A 25 27.73 11.34 21.38
N TYR A 26 26.94 11.27 22.46
CA TYR A 26 25.70 12.03 22.60
C TYR A 26 25.97 13.55 22.75
N LEU A 27 27.03 13.91 23.47
CA LEU A 27 27.43 15.30 23.72
C LEU A 27 28.17 15.91 22.52
N ARG A 28 28.84 15.11 21.68
CA ARG A 28 29.38 15.56 20.39
C ARG A 28 28.25 15.76 19.40
N LYS A 29 27.63 16.95 19.41
CA LYS A 29 26.82 17.42 18.29
C LYS A 29 27.75 17.68 17.09
N PRO A 30 27.61 16.97 15.96
CA PRO A 30 28.30 17.37 14.75
C PRO A 30 27.84 18.80 14.37
N LYS A 31 28.79 19.67 14.06
CA LYS A 31 28.50 20.90 13.30
C LYS A 31 28.26 20.46 11.86
N GLY A 32 27.00 20.19 11.54
CA GLY A 32 26.52 19.92 10.19
C GLY A 32 25.15 20.56 10.03
N ASP A 33 24.77 20.80 8.79
CA ASP A 33 23.48 21.37 8.41
C ASP A 33 22.34 20.70 9.19
N GLN A 34 21.42 21.50 9.71
CA GLN A 34 20.46 21.04 10.70
C GLN A 34 19.50 20.02 10.05
N LEU A 35 19.45 18.82 10.62
CA LEU A 35 18.35 17.88 10.38
C LEU A 35 17.03 18.50 10.86
N PRO A 36 15.87 18.03 10.37
CA PRO A 36 14.59 18.46 10.91
C PRO A 36 14.49 18.27 12.43
N PRO A 37 13.70 19.10 13.14
CA PRO A 37 13.53 18.98 14.58
C PRO A 37 12.96 17.61 14.95
N GLY A 38 13.21 17.11 16.16
CA GLY A 38 12.70 15.80 16.56
C GLY A 38 12.56 15.66 18.07
N PRO A 39 11.69 14.74 18.54
CA PRO A 39 11.59 14.45 19.97
C PRO A 39 12.91 13.90 20.51
N THR A 40 13.24 14.27 21.76
CA THR A 40 14.45 13.75 22.41
C THR A 40 14.39 12.24 22.58
N GLY A 41 15.33 11.55 21.95
CA GLY A 41 15.49 10.10 22.02
C GLY A 41 16.61 9.67 22.96
N TRP A 42 16.58 8.40 23.38
CA TRP A 42 17.61 7.81 24.22
C TRP A 42 18.90 7.55 23.43
N PRO A 43 20.07 7.48 24.08
CA PRO A 43 21.30 7.06 23.42
C PRO A 43 21.13 5.71 22.71
N ILE A 44 21.72 5.57 21.51
CA ILE A 44 21.64 4.40 20.60
C ILE A 44 20.24 4.13 20.04
N ILE A 45 19.25 3.83 20.90
CA ILE A 45 17.93 3.37 20.48
C ILE A 45 17.00 4.49 20.00
N GLY A 46 17.32 5.75 20.31
CA GLY A 46 16.50 6.90 19.93
C GLY A 46 15.12 6.88 20.57
N ASN A 47 14.09 7.10 19.76
CA ASN A 47 12.69 7.11 20.12
C ASN A 47 12.02 5.72 20.05
N LEU A 48 12.77 4.64 19.85
CA LEU A 48 12.21 3.28 19.70
C LEU A 48 11.35 2.84 20.90
N SER A 49 11.77 3.17 22.13
CA SER A 49 10.99 2.86 23.33
C SER A 49 9.67 3.65 23.41
N GLN A 50 9.68 4.90 22.93
CA GLN A 50 8.48 5.73 22.85
C GLN A 50 7.53 5.20 21.78
N MET A 51 8.07 4.77 20.63
CA MET A 51 7.32 4.13 19.55
C MET A 51 6.55 2.90 20.05
N VAL A 52 7.21 1.97 20.74
CA VAL A 52 6.60 0.74 21.26
C VAL A 52 5.55 1.04 22.33
N LYS A 53 5.82 1.98 23.24
CA LYS A 53 4.89 2.34 24.33
C LYS A 53 3.63 3.08 23.86
N ASN A 54 3.69 3.79 22.73
CA ASN A 54 2.63 4.68 22.27
C ASN A 54 1.97 4.20 20.97
N ARG A 55 1.78 2.87 20.81
CA ARG A 55 1.04 2.34 19.65
C ARG A 55 -0.42 2.84 19.62
N PRO A 56 -1.03 3.03 18.43
CA PRO A 56 -0.40 2.89 17.11
C PRO A 56 0.53 4.06 16.80
N THR A 57 1.70 3.73 16.23
CA THR A 57 2.83 4.65 16.06
C THR A 57 2.48 5.89 15.22
N HIS A 58 1.64 5.74 14.20
CA HIS A 58 1.23 6.86 13.33
C HIS A 58 0.47 7.96 14.10
N LEU A 59 -0.37 7.60 15.08
CA LEU A 59 -1.07 8.57 15.93
C LEU A 59 -0.11 9.22 16.94
N TRP A 60 0.86 8.46 17.46
CA TRP A 60 1.87 9.03 18.34
C TRP A 60 2.76 10.04 17.62
N ILE A 61 3.26 9.71 16.42
CA ILE A 61 4.00 10.62 15.55
C ILE A 61 3.20 11.91 15.33
N HIS A 62 1.91 11.78 15.00
CA HIS A 62 1.03 12.92 14.79
C HIS A 62 0.90 13.81 16.04
N ARG A 63 0.68 13.22 17.22
CA ARG A 63 0.61 13.96 18.49
C ARG A 63 1.90 14.70 18.79
N VAL A 64 3.05 14.03 18.66
CA VAL A 64 4.36 14.64 18.90
C VAL A 64 4.60 15.84 17.97
N MET A 65 4.30 15.71 16.68
CA MET A 65 4.47 16.82 15.73
C MET A 65 3.54 18.00 16.05
N LYS A 66 2.30 17.72 16.49
CA LYS A 66 1.35 18.74 16.94
C LYS A 66 1.86 19.48 18.19
N ASP A 67 2.36 18.74 19.18
CA ASP A 67 2.87 19.32 20.43
C ASP A 67 4.13 20.15 20.19
N MET A 68 4.97 19.73 19.25
CA MET A 68 6.16 20.47 18.79
C MET A 68 5.83 21.65 17.86
N GLN A 69 4.57 21.80 17.45
CA GLN A 69 4.10 22.83 16.50
C GLN A 69 4.94 22.87 15.21
N THR A 70 5.24 21.69 14.65
CA THR A 70 6.05 21.56 13.44
C THR A 70 5.37 20.72 12.37
N GLU A 71 5.68 21.02 11.11
CA GLU A 71 5.15 20.32 9.94
C GLU A 71 6.15 19.31 9.35
N ILE A 72 7.38 19.29 9.86
CA ILE A 72 8.44 18.35 9.50
C ILE A 72 9.22 17.95 10.75
N ALA A 73 9.33 16.64 11.01
CA ALA A 73 10.05 16.15 12.18
C ALA A 73 10.88 14.89 11.89
N CYS A 74 12.01 14.73 12.57
CA CYS A 74 12.89 13.57 12.47
C CYS A 74 12.74 12.66 13.71
N PHE A 75 12.27 11.44 13.51
CA PHE A 75 12.20 10.40 14.53
C PHE A 75 13.37 9.42 14.36
N ARG A 76 14.01 9.03 15.46
CA ARG A 76 15.18 8.16 15.44
C ARG A 76 14.82 6.79 15.98
N PHE A 77 14.94 5.74 15.19
CA PHE A 77 14.67 4.37 15.61
C PHE A 77 15.94 3.52 15.43
N ALA A 78 16.67 3.27 16.52
CA ALA A 78 17.86 2.42 16.53
C ALA A 78 18.91 2.71 15.42
N GLY A 79 19.15 3.99 15.12
CA GLY A 79 20.10 4.44 14.08
C GLY A 79 19.44 4.79 12.75
N VAL A 80 18.21 4.35 12.50
CA VAL A 80 17.40 4.78 11.35
C VAL A 80 16.73 6.12 11.66
N HIS A 81 16.78 7.05 10.72
CA HIS A 81 16.11 8.34 10.81
C HIS A 81 14.89 8.34 9.89
N VAL A 82 13.71 8.55 10.48
CA VAL A 82 12.42 8.62 9.79
C VAL A 82 11.94 10.07 9.86
N ILE A 83 12.03 10.76 8.73
CA ILE A 83 11.53 12.12 8.56
C ILE A 83 10.05 12.03 8.25
N THR A 84 9.21 12.64 9.08
CA THR A 84 7.77 12.73 8.85
C THR A 84 7.38 14.14 8.43
N VAL A 85 6.52 14.24 7.43
CA VAL A 85 5.95 15.52 6.97
C VAL A 85 4.42 15.51 7.06
N THR A 86 3.82 16.64 7.43
CA THR A 86 2.36 16.81 7.52
C THR A 86 1.81 17.96 6.67
N SER A 87 2.67 18.79 6.07
CA SER A 87 2.28 19.90 5.18
C SER A 87 2.13 19.44 3.72
N SER A 88 1.13 19.98 3.03
CA SER A 88 0.92 19.77 1.59
C SER A 88 2.06 20.34 0.75
N GLU A 89 2.63 21.46 1.17
CA GLU A 89 3.73 22.16 0.49
C GLU A 89 4.99 21.31 0.54
N ILE A 90 5.34 20.82 1.74
CA ILE A 90 6.51 19.94 1.92
C ILE A 90 6.30 18.60 1.22
N ALA A 91 5.09 18.03 1.29
CA ALA A 91 4.78 16.81 0.55
C ALA A 91 4.90 16.99 -0.97
N ARG A 92 4.56 18.17 -1.51
CA ARG A 92 4.78 18.50 -2.92
C ARG A 92 6.27 18.60 -3.24
N GLU A 93 7.05 19.21 -2.36
CA GLU A 93 8.52 19.25 -2.51
C GLU A 93 9.08 17.82 -2.60
N VAL A 94 8.67 16.91 -1.70
CA VAL A 94 9.07 15.49 -1.72
C VAL A 94 8.69 14.79 -3.02
N LEU A 95 7.44 14.94 -3.47
CA LEU A 95 6.86 14.10 -4.51
C LEU A 95 7.00 14.67 -5.93
N ARG A 96 7.41 15.94 -6.07
CA ARG A 96 7.55 16.59 -7.38
C ARG A 96 8.86 17.31 -7.57
N GLU A 97 9.28 18.10 -6.59
CA GLU A 97 10.45 18.97 -6.76
C GLU A 97 11.76 18.20 -6.47
N LYS A 98 11.68 17.19 -5.59
CA LYS A 98 12.78 16.31 -5.16
C LYS A 98 12.50 14.84 -5.48
N ASP A 99 11.62 14.57 -6.45
CA ASP A 99 11.13 13.23 -6.76
C ASP A 99 12.24 12.25 -7.13
N GLU A 100 13.24 12.69 -7.90
CA GLU A 100 14.41 11.88 -8.25
C GLU A 100 15.34 11.64 -7.04
N ALA A 101 15.67 12.71 -6.29
CA ALA A 101 16.54 12.63 -5.11
C ALA A 101 15.93 11.80 -3.97
N LEU A 102 14.60 11.69 -3.91
CA LEU A 102 13.83 10.92 -2.92
C LEU A 102 13.08 9.74 -3.57
N ALA A 103 13.56 9.24 -4.72
CA ALA A 103 12.86 8.19 -5.47
C ALA A 103 12.96 6.79 -4.85
N ASP A 104 13.92 6.55 -3.94
CA ASP A 104 14.18 5.22 -3.41
C ASP A 104 13.11 4.76 -2.41
N ARG A 105 13.21 3.52 -1.94
CA ARG A 105 12.29 2.94 -0.95
C ARG A 105 13.01 2.52 0.31
N ALA A 106 12.33 2.65 1.44
CA ALA A 106 12.83 2.17 2.72
C ALA A 106 12.85 0.63 2.79
N ASP A 107 13.97 0.06 3.23
CA ASP A 107 14.06 -1.37 3.57
C ASP A 107 13.17 -1.69 4.78
N SER A 108 12.33 -2.71 4.64
CA SER A 108 11.53 -3.24 5.74
C SER A 108 11.30 -4.73 5.55
N TYR A 109 11.12 -5.46 6.66
CA TYR A 109 10.82 -6.89 6.60
C TYR A 109 9.54 -7.14 5.79
N SER A 110 8.51 -6.32 6.01
CA SER A 110 7.22 -6.47 5.37
C SER A 110 7.29 -6.20 3.88
N SER A 111 7.92 -5.08 3.49
CA SER A 111 8.15 -4.73 2.08
C SER A 111 8.89 -5.84 1.37
N ASN A 112 9.97 -6.38 1.96
CA ASN A 112 10.78 -7.43 1.34
C ASN A 112 9.96 -8.69 1.03
N LEU A 113 9.13 -9.15 1.96
CA LEU A 113 8.36 -10.37 1.77
C LEU A 113 7.16 -10.19 0.81
N ILE A 114 6.48 -9.04 0.90
CA ILE A 114 5.40 -8.66 -0.04
C ILE A 114 5.94 -8.49 -1.46
N SER A 115 7.13 -7.92 -1.63
CA SER A 115 7.74 -7.68 -2.94
C SER A 115 8.52 -8.87 -3.52
N HIS A 116 8.54 -10.01 -2.83
CA HIS A 116 9.36 -11.16 -3.22
C HIS A 116 10.85 -10.80 -3.37
N GLY A 117 11.39 -10.06 -2.39
CA GLY A 117 12.77 -9.59 -2.41
C GLY A 117 13.00 -8.38 -3.31
N TYR A 118 12.06 -7.43 -3.30
CA TYR A 118 12.13 -6.16 -4.04
C TYR A 118 12.11 -6.31 -5.57
N LYS A 119 11.38 -7.32 -6.05
CA LYS A 119 11.15 -7.58 -7.48
C LYS A 119 9.86 -6.94 -8.02
N ASP A 120 9.09 -6.29 -7.16
CA ASP A 120 7.84 -5.62 -7.50
C ASP A 120 8.07 -4.16 -7.96
N ILE A 121 7.03 -3.49 -8.47
CA ILE A 121 7.13 -2.07 -8.89
C ILE A 121 7.17 -1.07 -7.73
N ILE A 122 6.50 -1.36 -6.60
CA ILE A 122 6.30 -0.42 -5.51
C ILE A 122 7.55 -0.33 -4.64
N PHE A 123 8.17 -1.46 -4.29
CA PHE A 123 9.27 -1.52 -3.32
C PHE A 123 10.65 -1.76 -3.93
N SER A 124 10.76 -2.01 -5.23
CA SER A 124 12.06 -2.09 -5.88
C SER A 124 12.89 -0.82 -5.67
N PRO A 125 14.22 -0.95 -5.49
CA PRO A 125 15.11 0.20 -5.48
C PRO A 125 14.97 1.02 -6.75
N TYR A 126 15.22 2.33 -6.64
CA TYR A 126 15.20 3.17 -7.83
C TYR A 126 16.29 2.74 -8.83
N GLY A 127 15.92 2.59 -10.10
CA GLY A 127 16.82 2.15 -11.16
C GLY A 127 16.10 1.74 -12.43
N GLU A 128 16.84 1.24 -13.41
CA GLU A 128 16.32 0.90 -14.74
C GLU A 128 15.24 -0.19 -14.71
N SER A 129 15.35 -1.18 -13.82
CA SER A 129 14.31 -2.22 -13.66
C SER A 129 12.96 -1.62 -13.20
N ARG A 130 12.99 -0.73 -12.19
CA ARG A 130 11.77 -0.05 -11.72
C ARG A 130 11.18 0.89 -12.78
N LYS A 131 12.02 1.64 -13.50
CA LYS A 131 11.58 2.50 -14.62
C LYS A 131 10.93 1.68 -15.74
N LEU A 132 11.53 0.54 -16.09
CA LEU A 132 10.99 -0.40 -17.07
C LEU A 132 9.63 -0.93 -16.63
N MET A 133 9.51 -1.38 -15.38
CA MET A 133 8.23 -1.88 -14.84
C MET A 133 7.16 -0.79 -14.81
N LYS A 134 7.50 0.44 -14.38
CA LYS A 134 6.59 1.60 -14.47
C LYS A 134 6.11 1.84 -15.88
N LYS A 135 7.02 1.80 -16.87
CA LYS A 135 6.67 1.93 -18.28
C LYS A 135 5.70 0.84 -18.71
N VAL A 136 5.95 -0.43 -18.36
CA VAL A 136 5.05 -1.54 -18.68
C VAL A 136 3.68 -1.35 -18.02
N MET A 137 3.63 -1.05 -16.73
CA MET A 137 2.37 -0.82 -16.02
C MET A 137 1.53 0.26 -16.71
N VAL A 138 2.12 1.42 -17.03
CA VAL A 138 1.38 2.53 -17.64
C VAL A 138 1.01 2.26 -19.10
N THR A 139 1.92 1.69 -19.89
CA THR A 139 1.74 1.58 -21.34
C THR A 139 1.10 0.28 -21.79
N LYS A 140 1.11 -0.76 -20.97
CA LYS A 140 0.61 -2.10 -21.31
C LYS A 140 -0.53 -2.58 -20.42
N LEU A 141 -0.47 -2.37 -19.10
CA LEU A 141 -1.52 -2.88 -18.21
C LEU A 141 -2.63 -1.84 -17.95
N MET A 142 -2.25 -0.61 -17.66
CA MET A 142 -3.16 0.50 -17.35
C MET A 142 -3.39 1.42 -18.55
N SER A 143 -3.20 0.90 -19.76
CA SER A 143 -3.43 1.66 -20.98
C SER A 143 -4.93 1.77 -21.28
N PRO A 144 -5.39 2.83 -21.99
CA PRO A 144 -6.79 2.91 -22.43
C PRO A 144 -7.22 1.71 -23.28
N SER A 145 -6.30 1.13 -24.06
CA SER A 145 -6.55 -0.07 -24.86
C SER A 145 -6.88 -1.27 -23.97
N THR A 146 -6.08 -1.51 -22.94
CA THR A 146 -6.27 -2.63 -21.99
C THR A 146 -7.51 -2.42 -21.13
N LEU A 147 -7.79 -1.18 -20.74
CA LEU A 147 -9.01 -0.81 -20.03
C LEU A 147 -10.25 -1.13 -20.87
N ASN A 148 -10.24 -0.79 -22.17
CA ASN A 148 -11.33 -1.12 -23.08
C ASN A 148 -11.45 -2.62 -23.35
N LYS A 149 -10.30 -3.32 -23.47
CA LYS A 149 -10.27 -4.77 -23.68
C LYS A 149 -10.97 -5.53 -22.55
N THR A 150 -10.78 -5.08 -21.31
CA THR A 150 -11.36 -5.67 -20.09
C THR A 150 -12.72 -5.07 -19.70
N LEU A 151 -13.35 -4.26 -20.57
CA LEU A 151 -14.64 -3.63 -20.27
C LEU A 151 -15.74 -4.67 -20.02
N GLY A 152 -15.80 -5.72 -20.86
CA GLY A 152 -16.82 -6.77 -20.72
C GLY A 152 -16.75 -7.48 -19.36
N ASP A 153 -15.54 -7.74 -18.86
CA ASP A 153 -15.33 -8.34 -17.54
C ASP A 153 -15.83 -7.44 -16.41
N ARG A 154 -15.58 -6.13 -16.50
CA ARG A 154 -16.03 -5.17 -15.48
C ARG A 154 -17.55 -4.96 -15.53
N THR A 155 -18.15 -4.88 -16.72
CA THR A 155 -19.61 -4.85 -16.87
C THR A 155 -20.25 -6.10 -16.28
N LEU A 156 -19.69 -7.28 -16.57
CA LEU A 156 -20.19 -8.54 -16.00
C LEU A 156 -20.13 -8.54 -14.47
N GLU A 157 -19.05 -8.05 -13.86
CA GLU A 157 -18.98 -7.97 -12.40
C GLU A 157 -19.89 -6.89 -11.79
N ALA A 158 -20.19 -5.82 -12.54
CA ALA A 158 -21.19 -4.83 -12.14
C ALA A 158 -22.60 -5.44 -12.13
N ASP A 159 -22.93 -6.24 -13.14
CA ASP A 159 -24.22 -6.94 -13.20
C ASP A 159 -24.32 -8.02 -12.11
N ASN A 160 -23.21 -8.75 -11.87
CA ASN A 160 -23.15 -9.76 -10.80
C ASN A 160 -23.35 -9.15 -9.42
N ILE A 161 -22.75 -8.00 -9.12
CA ILE A 161 -22.91 -7.38 -7.79
C ILE A 161 -24.31 -6.83 -7.58
N VAL A 162 -24.95 -6.27 -8.62
CA VAL A 162 -26.36 -5.85 -8.55
C VAL A 162 -27.26 -7.05 -8.29
N THR A 163 -27.03 -8.15 -9.00
CA THR A 163 -27.78 -9.41 -8.82
C THR A 163 -27.58 -9.99 -7.42
N TYR A 164 -26.34 -9.96 -6.90
CA TYR A 164 -26.01 -10.38 -5.54
C TYR A 164 -26.81 -9.60 -4.50
N ILE A 165 -26.81 -8.26 -4.58
CA ILE A 165 -27.56 -7.41 -3.65
C ILE A 165 -29.07 -7.66 -3.78
N PHE A 166 -29.60 -7.79 -5.00
CA PHE A 166 -31.00 -8.10 -5.24
C PHE A 166 -31.42 -9.42 -4.57
N ASN A 167 -30.58 -10.46 -4.72
CA ASN A 167 -30.81 -11.76 -4.11
C ASN A 167 -30.73 -11.70 -2.57
N LEU A 168 -29.79 -10.94 -2.00
CA LEU A 168 -29.73 -10.73 -0.55
C LEU A 168 -31.03 -10.09 -0.02
N CYS A 169 -31.61 -9.15 -0.77
CA CYS A 169 -32.88 -8.52 -0.42
C CYS A 169 -34.09 -9.45 -0.65
N GLY A 170 -34.03 -10.35 -1.63
CA GLY A 170 -35.15 -11.23 -2.01
C GLY A 170 -35.21 -12.58 -1.29
N LEU A 171 -34.07 -13.13 -0.86
CA LEU A 171 -33.97 -14.49 -0.32
C LEU A 171 -34.34 -14.60 1.17
N GLN A 172 -34.51 -13.49 1.89
CA GLN A 172 -34.87 -13.54 3.31
C GLN A 172 -35.84 -12.42 3.69
N SER A 173 -37.02 -12.79 4.15
CA SER A 173 -37.99 -11.94 4.85
C SER A 173 -37.46 -11.40 6.21
N THR A 174 -36.17 -11.63 6.50
CA THR A 174 -35.50 -11.39 7.78
C THR A 174 -34.17 -10.63 7.68
N ILE A 175 -33.64 -10.33 6.48
CA ILE A 175 -32.46 -9.46 6.35
C ILE A 175 -32.94 -8.00 6.31
N ASN A 176 -32.76 -7.28 7.42
CA ASN A 176 -33.09 -5.86 7.52
C ASN A 176 -31.96 -4.93 7.02
N SER A 177 -30.77 -5.46 6.68
CA SER A 177 -29.61 -4.63 6.32
C SER A 177 -28.57 -5.38 5.48
N VAL A 178 -28.01 -4.70 4.48
CA VAL A 178 -26.88 -5.18 3.66
C VAL A 178 -25.57 -4.60 4.20
N ASN A 179 -24.55 -5.43 4.35
CA ASN A 179 -23.21 -4.96 4.72
C ASN A 179 -22.49 -4.40 3.48
N VAL A 180 -22.34 -3.06 3.42
CA VAL A 180 -21.69 -2.36 2.31
C VAL A 180 -20.23 -2.77 2.14
N ARG A 181 -19.51 -3.06 3.23
CA ARG A 181 -18.11 -3.52 3.16
C ARG A 181 -18.02 -4.84 2.40
N ASP A 182 -18.86 -5.82 2.74
CA ASP A 182 -18.85 -7.15 2.11
C ASP A 182 -19.20 -7.08 0.61
N VAL A 183 -20.13 -6.20 0.25
CA VAL A 183 -20.49 -5.94 -1.16
C VAL A 183 -19.33 -5.29 -1.92
N ALA A 184 -18.77 -4.21 -1.38
CA ALA A 184 -17.65 -3.49 -2.00
C ALA A 184 -16.40 -4.38 -2.11
N LEU A 185 -16.18 -5.24 -1.11
CA LEU A 185 -15.17 -6.29 -1.10
C LEU A 185 -15.35 -7.29 -2.23
N THR A 186 -16.56 -7.84 -2.33
CA THR A 186 -16.91 -8.84 -3.34
C THR A 186 -16.65 -8.30 -4.74
N TYR A 187 -17.11 -7.08 -5.02
CA TYR A 187 -16.92 -6.43 -6.31
C TYR A 187 -15.43 -6.13 -6.59
N SER A 188 -14.72 -5.53 -5.63
CA SER A 188 -13.31 -5.12 -5.83
C SER A 188 -12.39 -6.31 -6.05
N HIS A 189 -12.62 -7.41 -5.32
CA HIS A 189 -11.88 -8.66 -5.51
C HIS A 189 -12.21 -9.27 -6.87
N ALA A 190 -13.49 -9.44 -7.21
CA ALA A 190 -13.90 -10.07 -8.46
C ALA A 190 -13.38 -9.34 -9.72
N VAL A 191 -13.50 -8.00 -9.74
CA VAL A 191 -12.97 -7.16 -10.82
C VAL A 191 -11.46 -7.33 -10.95
N MET A 192 -10.72 -7.27 -9.84
CA MET A 192 -9.26 -7.42 -9.88
C MET A 192 -8.85 -8.81 -10.37
N MET A 193 -9.52 -9.86 -9.90
CA MET A 193 -9.25 -11.23 -10.31
C MET A 193 -9.48 -11.44 -11.81
N ARG A 194 -10.57 -10.89 -12.37
CA ARG A 194 -10.79 -10.93 -13.83
C ARG A 194 -9.73 -10.16 -14.60
N MET A 195 -9.45 -8.92 -14.19
CA MET A 195 -8.47 -8.09 -14.90
C MET A 195 -7.06 -8.69 -14.84
N MET A 196 -6.71 -9.31 -13.71
CA MET A 196 -5.39 -9.90 -13.48
C MET A 196 -5.23 -11.28 -14.12
N PHE A 197 -6.22 -12.16 -13.93
CA PHE A 197 -6.10 -13.59 -14.19
C PHE A 197 -7.15 -14.13 -15.17
N GLY A 198 -8.00 -13.27 -15.73
CA GLY A 198 -9.06 -13.68 -16.66
C GLY A 198 -10.17 -14.51 -16.01
N GLN A 199 -10.18 -14.64 -14.67
CA GLN A 199 -11.14 -15.45 -13.94
C GLN A 199 -11.50 -14.82 -12.60
N ARG A 200 -12.75 -14.99 -12.15
CA ARG A 200 -13.22 -14.48 -10.85
C ARG A 200 -12.82 -15.39 -9.67
N HIS A 201 -12.94 -16.70 -9.86
CA HIS A 201 -12.89 -17.66 -8.75
C HIS A 201 -11.60 -18.48 -8.76
N PHE A 202 -11.13 -18.86 -7.57
CA PHE A 202 -10.05 -19.82 -7.35
C PHE A 202 -10.55 -21.27 -7.22
N GLU A 203 -11.82 -21.42 -6.83
CA GLU A 203 -12.51 -22.70 -6.69
C GLU A 203 -13.99 -22.56 -7.08
N GLU A 204 -14.86 -23.44 -6.60
CA GLU A 204 -16.29 -23.35 -6.86
C GLU A 204 -16.89 -22.05 -6.29
N PRO A 205 -17.79 -21.38 -7.04
CA PRO A 205 -18.43 -20.15 -6.60
C PRO A 205 -19.33 -20.39 -5.39
N ALA A 206 -19.48 -19.37 -4.55
CA ALA A 206 -20.49 -19.39 -3.49
C ALA A 206 -21.90 -19.38 -4.11
N GLU A 207 -22.82 -20.17 -3.54
CA GLU A 207 -24.21 -20.28 -4.04
C GLU A 207 -24.96 -18.94 -3.99
N ASP A 208 -24.62 -18.09 -3.02
CA ASP A 208 -25.23 -16.78 -2.85
C ASP A 208 -24.74 -15.73 -3.85
N GLY A 209 -23.67 -16.00 -4.61
CA GLY A 209 -23.05 -15.04 -5.53
C GLY A 209 -22.01 -14.11 -4.88
N GLY A 210 -21.70 -14.32 -3.60
CA GLY A 210 -20.67 -13.58 -2.86
C GLY A 210 -19.24 -14.08 -3.12
N LEU A 211 -18.37 -13.88 -2.14
CA LEU A 211 -17.02 -14.48 -2.13
C LEU A 211 -17.10 -15.95 -1.69
N GLY A 212 -16.42 -16.84 -2.40
CA GLY A 212 -16.22 -18.22 -1.97
C GLY A 212 -15.21 -18.32 -0.82
N ARG A 213 -14.95 -19.55 -0.37
CA ARG A 213 -14.07 -19.78 0.80
C ARG A 213 -12.64 -19.35 0.49
N LYS A 214 -12.04 -19.79 -0.63
CA LYS A 214 -10.70 -19.34 -1.02
C LYS A 214 -10.60 -17.85 -1.29
N GLU A 215 -11.64 -17.22 -1.83
CA GLU A 215 -11.64 -15.77 -2.06
C GLU A 215 -11.62 -15.02 -0.73
N ARG A 216 -12.39 -15.47 0.27
CA ARG A 216 -12.33 -14.93 1.64
C ARG A 216 -10.96 -15.13 2.27
N GLU A 217 -10.39 -16.33 2.20
CA GLU A 217 -9.03 -16.61 2.72
C GLU A 217 -7.97 -15.72 2.06
N HIS A 218 -8.05 -15.53 0.75
CA HIS A 218 -7.15 -14.65 0.00
C HIS A 218 -7.31 -13.18 0.42
N MET A 219 -8.54 -12.72 0.64
CA MET A 219 -8.82 -11.35 1.10
C MET A 219 -8.34 -11.10 2.53
N ASP A 220 -8.62 -12.01 3.46
CA ASP A 220 -8.15 -11.92 4.84
C ASP A 220 -6.62 -11.88 4.90
N ALA A 221 -5.96 -12.67 4.05
CA ALA A 221 -4.51 -12.66 3.92
C ALA A 221 -3.99 -11.32 3.36
N ILE A 222 -4.66 -10.71 2.38
CA ILE A 222 -4.31 -9.37 1.88
C ILE A 222 -4.38 -8.34 3.01
N TYR A 223 -5.46 -8.33 3.79
CA TYR A 223 -5.59 -7.40 4.92
C TYR A 223 -4.52 -7.59 5.97
N GLN A 224 -4.26 -8.85 6.34
CA GLN A 224 -3.20 -9.16 7.28
C GLN A 224 -1.82 -8.71 6.78
N ALA A 225 -1.55 -8.80 5.47
CA ALA A 225 -0.31 -8.30 4.88
C ALA A 225 -0.21 -6.75 4.94
N ILE A 226 -1.31 -6.05 4.67
CA ILE A 226 -1.38 -4.57 4.74
C ILE A 226 -1.18 -4.07 6.18
N ASP A 227 -1.82 -4.70 7.16
CA ASP A 227 -1.65 -4.35 8.58
C ASP A 227 -0.19 -4.47 9.04
N CYS A 228 0.52 -5.49 8.55
CA CYS A 228 1.94 -5.69 8.84
C CYS A 228 2.85 -4.69 8.10
N PHE A 229 2.38 -4.03 7.04
CA PHE A 229 3.17 -3.07 6.27
C PHE A 229 3.31 -1.73 7.01
N PHE A 230 2.26 -1.25 7.68
CA PHE A 230 2.25 0.06 8.40
C PHE A 230 2.49 -0.04 9.91
N SER A 231 2.99 -1.18 10.41
CA SER A 231 3.01 -1.48 11.84
C SER A 231 4.16 -0.86 12.66
N PHE A 232 5.18 -0.29 12.00
CA PHE A 232 6.41 0.20 12.65
C PHE A 232 7.09 -0.87 13.53
N ASN A 233 7.27 -2.07 12.99
CA ASN A 233 7.90 -3.20 13.70
C ASN A 233 9.35 -2.90 14.14
N ILE A 234 9.74 -3.38 15.32
CA ILE A 234 11.11 -3.26 15.83
C ILE A 234 12.14 -3.88 14.87
N SER A 235 11.83 -5.00 14.23
CA SER A 235 12.76 -5.71 13.32
C SER A 235 13.03 -4.94 12.01
N ASN A 236 12.23 -3.92 11.70
CA ASN A 236 12.53 -2.98 10.61
C ASN A 236 13.72 -2.08 10.95
N TYR A 237 13.92 -1.76 12.23
CA TYR A 237 14.94 -0.82 12.69
C TYR A 237 16.17 -1.50 13.30
N ILE A 238 15.99 -2.71 13.85
CA ILE A 238 17.07 -3.52 14.39
C ILE A 238 17.18 -4.80 13.56
N SER A 239 18.00 -4.78 12.52
CA SER A 239 18.09 -5.85 11.53
C SER A 239 18.50 -7.20 12.12
N CYS A 240 19.31 -7.24 13.18
CA CYS A 240 19.71 -8.49 13.84
C CYS A 240 18.56 -9.20 14.57
N LEU A 241 17.41 -8.54 14.76
CA LEU A 241 16.20 -9.12 15.35
C LEU A 241 15.23 -9.68 14.30
N ARG A 242 15.51 -9.52 13.00
CA ARG A 242 14.68 -10.12 11.93
C ARG A 242 14.66 -11.64 12.10
N GLY A 243 13.48 -12.23 11.94
CA GLY A 243 13.25 -13.67 12.11
C GLY A 243 12.93 -14.09 13.54
N TRP A 244 13.19 -13.25 14.55
CA TRP A 244 12.86 -13.56 15.95
C TRP A 244 11.37 -13.39 16.26
N ASN A 245 10.62 -12.74 15.36
CA ASN A 245 9.18 -12.55 15.49
C ASN A 245 8.76 -11.89 16.82
N ILE A 246 9.51 -10.88 17.27
CA ILE A 246 9.36 -10.25 18.59
C ILE A 246 7.92 -9.76 18.83
N ASP A 247 7.32 -9.13 17.82
CA ASP A 247 5.97 -8.55 17.90
C ASP A 247 4.88 -9.49 17.33
N GLY A 248 5.22 -10.73 16.94
CA GLY A 248 4.30 -11.68 16.31
C GLY A 248 3.92 -11.39 14.85
N GLU A 249 4.19 -10.17 14.36
CA GLU A 249 3.80 -9.71 13.02
C GLU A 249 4.54 -10.41 11.89
N GLU A 250 5.81 -10.81 12.08
CA GLU A 250 6.54 -11.50 11.02
C GLU A 250 5.92 -12.88 10.70
N ALA A 251 5.45 -13.59 11.73
CA ALA A 251 4.75 -14.86 11.54
C ALA A 251 3.38 -14.66 10.87
N LYS A 252 2.63 -13.62 11.27
CA LYS A 252 1.37 -13.25 10.61
C LYS A 252 1.59 -12.94 9.14
N LEU A 253 2.59 -12.11 8.83
CA LEU A 253 2.91 -11.76 7.46
C LEU A 253 3.35 -12.99 6.65
N ARG A 254 4.19 -13.88 7.20
CA ARG A 254 4.57 -15.13 6.52
C ARG A 254 3.35 -15.99 6.21
N GLY A 255 2.42 -16.14 7.15
CA GLY A 255 1.16 -16.87 6.94
C GLY A 255 0.29 -16.24 5.84
N ALA A 256 0.12 -14.92 5.88
CA ALA A 256 -0.62 -14.18 4.86
C ALA A 256 -0.01 -14.36 3.46
N ILE A 257 1.31 -14.19 3.33
CA ILE A 257 2.01 -14.33 2.05
C ILE A 257 1.95 -15.77 1.53
N ASP A 258 2.00 -16.77 2.41
CA ASP A 258 1.81 -18.18 2.04
C ASP A 258 0.41 -18.40 1.44
N ILE A 259 -0.65 -17.90 2.09
CA ILE A 259 -2.03 -18.01 1.58
C ILE A 259 -2.16 -17.34 0.21
N ILE A 260 -1.67 -16.10 0.06
CA ILE A 260 -1.76 -15.37 -1.21
C ILE A 260 -1.04 -16.15 -2.34
N ASN A 261 0.16 -16.66 -2.06
CA ASN A 261 0.92 -17.46 -3.02
C ASN A 261 0.17 -18.76 -3.37
N ARG A 262 -0.41 -19.47 -2.40
CA ARG A 262 -1.18 -20.70 -2.65
C ARG A 262 -2.41 -20.47 -3.54
N CYS A 263 -3.01 -19.28 -3.47
CA CYS A 263 -4.10 -18.88 -4.36
C CYS A 263 -3.61 -18.51 -5.77
N ASN A 264 -2.57 -17.68 -5.87
CA ASN A 264 -2.13 -17.11 -7.15
C ASN A 264 -1.23 -18.04 -7.96
N ASP A 265 -0.28 -18.73 -7.31
CA ASP A 265 0.77 -19.49 -7.98
C ASP A 265 0.25 -20.58 -8.92
N PRO A 266 -0.81 -21.36 -8.59
CA PRO A 266 -1.35 -22.35 -9.52
C PRO A 266 -1.75 -21.73 -10.87
N ILE A 267 -2.44 -20.59 -10.83
CA ILE A 267 -2.88 -19.87 -12.04
C ILE A 267 -1.66 -19.38 -12.82
N ILE A 268 -0.70 -18.75 -12.13
CA ILE A 268 0.52 -18.19 -12.74
C ILE A 268 1.34 -19.29 -13.42
N HIS A 269 1.59 -20.41 -12.74
CA HIS A 269 2.36 -21.52 -13.28
C HIS A 269 1.68 -22.16 -14.49
N GLU A 270 0.37 -22.39 -14.41
CA GLU A 270 -0.39 -22.95 -15.54
C GLU A 270 -0.33 -22.02 -16.76
N ARG A 271 -0.55 -20.72 -16.58
CA ARG A 271 -0.51 -19.73 -17.66
C ARG A 271 0.90 -19.55 -18.23
N MET A 272 1.92 -19.61 -17.38
CA MET A 272 3.32 -19.54 -17.78
C MET A 272 3.68 -20.70 -18.72
N HIS A 273 3.33 -21.93 -18.34
CA HIS A 273 3.55 -23.11 -19.16
C HIS A 273 2.73 -23.07 -20.46
N LEU A 274 1.49 -22.58 -20.41
CA LEU A 274 0.66 -22.40 -21.61
C LEU A 274 1.34 -21.47 -22.64
N TRP A 275 1.77 -20.28 -22.22
CA TRP A 275 2.35 -19.28 -23.13
C TRP A 275 3.77 -19.57 -23.55
N ARG A 276 4.62 -20.06 -22.65
CA ARG A 276 6.05 -20.21 -22.93
C ARG A 276 6.40 -21.57 -23.54
N ASP A 277 5.62 -22.62 -23.25
CA ASP A 277 5.96 -24.00 -23.65
C ASP A 277 4.96 -24.60 -24.65
N LYS A 278 3.67 -24.21 -24.60
CA LYS A 278 2.61 -24.76 -25.47
C LYS A 278 2.18 -23.87 -26.64
N GLY A 279 2.84 -22.73 -26.85
CA GLY A 279 2.55 -21.83 -27.96
C GLY A 279 1.44 -20.80 -27.69
N GLY A 280 0.89 -20.77 -26.48
CA GLY A 280 -0.06 -19.73 -26.05
C GLY A 280 -1.49 -19.88 -26.53
N LYS A 281 -2.25 -18.79 -26.39
CA LYS A 281 -3.62 -18.62 -26.92
C LYS A 281 -3.60 -17.70 -28.15
N GLU A 282 -4.74 -17.55 -28.81
CA GLU A 282 -4.91 -16.59 -29.91
C GLU A 282 -4.72 -15.13 -29.47
N THR A 283 -5.12 -14.80 -28.24
CA THR A 283 -5.08 -13.43 -27.71
C THR A 283 -4.57 -13.39 -26.26
N GLU A 284 -3.88 -12.30 -25.89
CA GLU A 284 -3.47 -12.01 -24.51
C GLU A 284 -4.60 -11.34 -23.74
N ASP A 285 -5.40 -12.08 -22.99
CA ASP A 285 -6.72 -11.58 -22.56
C ASP A 285 -6.69 -10.69 -21.32
N ASP A 286 -5.72 -10.92 -20.44
CA ASP A 286 -5.60 -10.32 -19.13
C ASP A 286 -4.17 -9.81 -18.84
N TRP A 287 -3.98 -9.21 -17.67
CA TRP A 287 -2.68 -8.64 -17.30
C TRP A 287 -1.59 -9.68 -17.09
N LEU A 288 -1.95 -10.88 -16.61
CA LEU A 288 -0.99 -11.97 -16.43
C LEU A 288 -0.47 -12.44 -17.80
N ASP A 289 -1.34 -12.64 -18.78
CA ASP A 289 -0.97 -13.01 -20.15
C ASP A 289 0.03 -11.99 -20.72
N THR A 290 -0.27 -10.68 -20.64
CA THR A 290 0.65 -9.62 -21.08
C THR A 290 2.00 -9.66 -20.33
N LEU A 291 2.00 -9.83 -19.00
CA LEU A 291 3.26 -9.92 -18.24
C LEU A 291 4.12 -11.13 -18.63
N ILE A 292 3.48 -12.26 -18.97
CA ILE A 292 4.18 -13.50 -19.35
C ILE A 292 4.80 -13.39 -20.74
N THR A 293 4.08 -12.79 -21.70
CA THR A 293 4.43 -12.78 -23.14
C THR A 293 5.34 -11.62 -23.54
N LEU A 294 5.38 -10.54 -22.76
CA LEU A 294 6.20 -9.36 -23.07
C LEU A 294 7.67 -9.74 -23.29
N LYS A 295 8.21 -9.32 -24.44
CA LYS A 295 9.60 -9.55 -24.84
C LYS A 295 10.32 -8.23 -25.09
N ASN A 296 11.63 -8.23 -24.88
CA ASN A 296 12.51 -7.13 -25.25
C ASN A 296 12.83 -7.16 -26.76
N ASN A 297 13.59 -6.17 -27.24
CA ASN A 297 13.97 -6.06 -28.66
C ASN A 297 14.83 -7.23 -29.18
N GLN A 298 15.38 -8.05 -28.28
CA GLN A 298 16.17 -9.24 -28.62
C GLN A 298 15.31 -10.52 -28.63
N GLY A 299 13.99 -10.39 -28.43
CA GLY A 299 13.06 -11.53 -28.37
C GLY A 299 13.08 -12.30 -27.05
N MET A 300 13.81 -11.82 -26.04
CA MET A 300 13.86 -12.44 -24.71
C MET A 300 12.71 -11.94 -23.85
N TYR A 301 12.10 -12.83 -23.06
CA TYR A 301 11.05 -12.44 -22.12
C TYR A 301 11.56 -11.38 -21.14
N LEU A 302 10.72 -10.37 -20.92
CA LEU A 302 11.07 -9.21 -20.12
C LEU A 302 11.12 -9.54 -18.63
N PHE A 303 10.27 -10.47 -18.18
CA PHE A 303 10.12 -10.82 -16.78
C PHE A 303 10.34 -12.31 -16.51
N THR A 304 11.02 -12.57 -15.40
CA THR A 304 11.15 -13.89 -14.78
C THR A 304 9.86 -14.29 -14.08
N LEU A 305 9.72 -15.58 -13.75
CA LEU A 305 8.58 -16.08 -12.97
C LEU A 305 8.44 -15.34 -11.63
N ASP A 306 9.55 -15.11 -10.92
CA ASP A 306 9.52 -14.46 -9.62
C ASP A 306 9.08 -12.99 -9.72
N GLU A 307 9.49 -12.28 -10.77
CA GLU A 307 9.04 -10.91 -11.02
C GLU A 307 7.54 -10.89 -11.32
N ILE A 308 7.03 -11.81 -12.14
CA ILE A 308 5.59 -11.92 -12.42
C ILE A 308 4.80 -12.22 -11.14
N ARG A 309 5.26 -13.18 -10.33
CA ARG A 309 4.66 -13.49 -9.02
C ARG A 309 4.67 -12.28 -8.08
N ALA A 310 5.78 -11.55 -8.04
CA ALA A 310 5.90 -10.32 -7.26
C ALA A 310 4.88 -9.26 -7.71
N GLN A 311 4.74 -9.04 -9.02
CA GLN A 311 3.78 -8.06 -9.55
C GLN A 311 2.33 -8.44 -9.26
N CYS A 312 1.92 -9.68 -9.55
CA CYS A 312 0.54 -10.12 -9.30
C CYS A 312 0.16 -9.97 -7.82
N LYS A 313 1.04 -10.41 -6.91
CA LYS A 313 0.81 -10.28 -5.47
C LYS A 313 0.74 -8.82 -5.04
N ASN A 314 1.67 -7.99 -5.50
CA ASN A 314 1.71 -6.58 -5.14
C ASN A 314 0.49 -5.81 -5.67
N ILE A 315 0.00 -6.12 -6.88
CA ILE A 315 -1.20 -5.51 -7.44
C ILE A 315 -2.45 -5.91 -6.65
N ASN A 316 -2.59 -7.19 -6.27
CA ASN A 316 -3.69 -7.64 -5.41
C ASN A 316 -3.71 -6.87 -4.08
N VAL A 317 -2.55 -6.77 -3.42
CA VAL A 317 -2.41 -6.05 -2.14
C VAL A 317 -2.68 -4.55 -2.29
N ALA A 318 -2.22 -3.93 -3.38
CA ALA A 318 -2.34 -2.48 -3.56
C ALA A 318 -3.70 -2.02 -4.08
N ALA A 319 -4.43 -2.83 -4.84
CA ALA A 319 -5.58 -2.34 -5.60
C ALA A 319 -6.94 -2.68 -4.98
N ILE A 320 -7.08 -3.82 -4.31
CA ILE A 320 -8.38 -4.30 -3.84
C ILE A 320 -8.87 -3.50 -2.63
N ASP A 321 -8.06 -3.39 -1.58
CA ASP A 321 -8.40 -2.68 -0.34
C ASP A 321 -8.72 -1.19 -0.57
N ASN A 322 -7.90 -0.50 -1.36
CA ASN A 322 -8.06 0.93 -1.64
C ASN A 322 -9.41 1.26 -2.30
N THR A 323 -9.84 0.43 -3.26
CA THR A 323 -11.09 0.65 -3.99
C THR A 323 -12.30 0.39 -3.10
N MET A 324 -12.25 -0.71 -2.35
CA MET A 324 -13.29 -1.09 -1.41
C MET A 324 -13.50 -0.02 -0.33
N ASN A 325 -12.43 0.41 0.36
CA ASN A 325 -12.51 1.41 1.42
C ASN A 325 -13.14 2.71 0.94
N ASN A 326 -12.79 3.13 -0.29
CA ASN A 326 -13.35 4.37 -0.84
C ASN A 326 -14.85 4.27 -1.09
N VAL A 327 -15.34 3.15 -1.63
CA VAL A 327 -16.77 2.92 -1.86
C VAL A 327 -17.52 2.88 -0.53
N GLU A 328 -16.99 2.15 0.45
CA GLU A 328 -17.59 2.05 1.78
C GLU A 328 -17.75 3.43 2.44
N TRP A 329 -16.66 4.21 2.51
CA TRP A 329 -16.71 5.56 3.09
C TRP A 329 -17.58 6.52 2.29
N THR A 330 -17.58 6.43 0.96
CA THR A 330 -18.44 7.28 0.12
C THR A 330 -19.92 7.03 0.44
N ILE A 331 -20.34 5.77 0.53
CA ILE A 331 -21.72 5.41 0.85
C ILE A 331 -22.04 5.78 2.31
N ALA A 332 -21.12 5.55 3.24
CA ALA A 332 -21.31 5.93 4.65
C ALA A 332 -21.53 7.44 4.82
N GLU A 333 -20.73 8.29 4.16
CA GLU A 333 -20.92 9.74 4.16
C GLU A 333 -22.25 10.15 3.52
N MET A 334 -22.62 9.54 2.39
CA MET A 334 -23.93 9.80 1.75
C MET A 334 -25.10 9.42 2.67
N LEU A 335 -25.02 8.31 3.39
CA LEU A 335 -26.07 7.88 4.33
C LEU A 335 -26.17 8.78 5.57
N ASN A 336 -25.04 9.33 6.02
CA ASN A 336 -25.01 10.30 7.13
C ASN A 336 -25.45 11.72 6.70
N HIS A 337 -25.45 11.99 5.39
CA HIS A 337 -25.82 13.27 4.78
C HIS A 337 -26.88 13.06 3.69
N PRO A 338 -28.17 12.87 4.06
CA PRO A 338 -29.22 12.48 3.11
C PRO A 338 -29.37 13.43 1.92
N GLU A 339 -29.08 14.73 2.08
CA GLU A 339 -29.10 15.73 1.02
C GLU A 339 -28.04 15.46 -0.06
N ILE A 340 -26.90 14.89 0.32
CA ILE A 340 -25.84 14.47 -0.62
C ILE A 340 -26.30 13.23 -1.37
N LEU A 341 -26.88 12.25 -0.67
CA LEU A 341 -27.40 11.04 -1.29
C LEU A 341 -28.52 11.35 -2.30
N GLU A 342 -29.48 12.19 -1.93
CA GLU A 342 -30.59 12.59 -2.81
C GLU A 342 -30.09 13.26 -4.08
N LYS A 343 -29.07 14.13 -3.97
CA LYS A 343 -28.47 14.80 -5.11
C LYS A 343 -27.69 13.84 -6.01
N ALA A 344 -27.02 12.83 -5.45
CA ALA A 344 -26.37 11.78 -6.22
C ALA A 344 -27.37 10.90 -6.97
N ILE A 345 -28.48 10.53 -6.33
CA ILE A 345 -29.59 9.79 -6.98
C ILE A 345 -30.21 10.62 -8.10
N THR A 346 -30.44 11.92 -7.86
CA THR A 346 -30.99 12.83 -8.88
C THR A 346 -30.06 12.93 -10.09
N GLU A 347 -28.74 12.99 -9.88
CA GLU A 347 -27.78 12.95 -11.00
C GLU A 347 -27.90 11.65 -11.80
N LEU A 348 -28.03 10.49 -11.15
CA LEU A 348 -28.23 9.21 -11.84
C LEU A 348 -29.54 9.19 -12.65
N ASP A 349 -30.64 9.63 -12.04
CA ASP A 349 -31.95 9.68 -12.69
C ASP A 349 -31.92 10.57 -13.95
N ILE A 350 -31.18 11.68 -13.91
CA ILE A 350 -31.05 12.62 -15.05
C ILE A 350 -30.14 12.06 -16.16
N ILE A 351 -29.00 11.48 -15.80
CA ILE A 351 -27.96 11.09 -16.77
C ILE A 351 -28.22 9.69 -17.34
N VAL A 352 -28.68 8.76 -16.51
CA VAL A 352 -28.85 7.34 -16.86
C VAL A 352 -30.32 7.00 -17.11
N GLY A 353 -31.22 7.56 -16.31
CA GLY A 353 -32.65 7.22 -16.33
C GLY A 353 -32.97 5.92 -15.58
N LYS A 354 -34.19 5.42 -15.74
CA LYS A 354 -34.72 4.25 -15.00
C LYS A 354 -34.85 2.97 -15.84
N ASP A 355 -34.58 3.06 -17.15
CA ASP A 355 -34.83 1.97 -18.10
C ASP A 355 -33.60 1.07 -18.32
N ARG A 356 -32.45 1.39 -17.73
CA ARG A 356 -31.19 0.64 -17.88
C ARG A 356 -30.27 0.77 -16.67
N LEU A 357 -29.30 -0.14 -16.56
CA LEU A 357 -28.20 -0.05 -15.60
C LEU A 357 -27.15 0.99 -16.03
N VAL A 358 -26.41 1.49 -15.04
CA VAL A 358 -25.27 2.41 -15.23
C VAL A 358 -24.18 1.71 -16.04
N GLN A 359 -23.59 2.41 -17.01
CA GLN A 359 -22.46 1.92 -17.80
C GLN A 359 -21.24 2.82 -17.59
N GLU A 360 -20.03 2.30 -17.79
CA GLU A 360 -18.80 3.10 -17.60
C GLU A 360 -18.73 4.34 -18.50
N SER A 361 -19.40 4.30 -19.66
CA SER A 361 -19.54 5.45 -20.56
C SER A 361 -20.31 6.63 -19.95
N ASP A 362 -21.09 6.41 -18.89
CA ASP A 362 -21.84 7.46 -18.19
C ASP A 362 -20.96 8.22 -17.19
N ILE A 363 -19.89 7.60 -16.67
CA ILE A 363 -18.98 8.16 -15.64
C ILE A 363 -18.46 9.57 -15.97
N PRO A 364 -18.10 9.92 -17.22
CA PRO A 364 -17.71 11.28 -17.57
C PRO A 364 -18.75 12.34 -17.22
N GLN A 365 -20.04 12.00 -17.23
CA GLN A 365 -21.16 12.91 -16.95
C GLN A 365 -21.61 12.91 -15.47
N LEU A 366 -21.29 11.87 -14.70
CA LEU A 366 -21.62 11.72 -13.28
C LEU A 366 -20.70 12.56 -12.36
N ASN A 367 -20.73 13.88 -12.53
CA ASN A 367 -19.78 14.81 -11.91
C ASN A 367 -19.94 14.90 -10.39
N TYR A 368 -21.17 14.85 -9.88
CA TYR A 368 -21.46 14.92 -8.46
C TYR A 368 -21.08 13.63 -7.73
N ILE A 369 -21.38 12.46 -8.29
CA ILE A 369 -20.92 11.17 -7.74
C ILE A 369 -19.39 11.10 -7.73
N LYS A 370 -18.72 11.50 -8.82
CA LYS A 370 -17.25 11.61 -8.84
C LYS A 370 -16.73 12.57 -7.76
N ALA A 371 -17.41 13.69 -7.52
CA ALA A 371 -17.04 14.63 -6.48
C ALA A 371 -17.18 14.01 -5.08
N CYS A 372 -18.26 13.27 -4.81
CA CYS A 372 -18.45 12.56 -3.54
C CYS A 372 -17.35 11.52 -3.30
N SER A 373 -17.03 10.72 -4.31
CA SER A 373 -15.93 9.75 -4.26
C SER A 373 -14.56 10.41 -4.01
N ARG A 374 -14.28 11.54 -4.66
CA ARG A 374 -13.04 12.31 -4.42
C ARG A 374 -12.99 12.94 -3.02
N GLU A 375 -14.12 13.41 -2.52
CA GLU A 375 -14.23 14.00 -1.19
C GLU A 375 -14.08 12.94 -0.08
N SER A 376 -14.59 11.73 -0.32
CA SER A 376 -14.34 10.57 0.54
C SER A 376 -12.85 10.30 0.71
N PHE A 377 -12.06 10.25 -0.38
CA PHE A 377 -10.60 10.14 -0.27
C PHE A 377 -9.92 11.29 0.50
N ARG A 378 -10.51 12.49 0.50
CA ARG A 378 -10.00 13.66 1.24
C ARG A 378 -10.29 13.54 2.74
N LEU A 379 -11.46 13.03 3.12
CA LEU A 379 -11.89 12.86 4.51
C LEU A 379 -11.30 11.59 5.14
N HIS A 380 -11.26 10.51 4.37
CA HIS A 380 -10.95 9.14 4.79
C HIS A 380 -9.79 8.57 3.97
N PRO A 381 -8.57 9.08 4.14
CA PRO A 381 -7.41 8.53 3.44
C PRO A 381 -7.16 7.09 3.88
N VAL A 382 -7.12 6.15 2.93
CA VAL A 382 -6.98 4.70 3.18
C VAL A 382 -5.76 4.37 4.06
N ASN A 383 -4.65 5.07 3.83
CA ASN A 383 -3.39 4.84 4.55
C ASN A 383 -2.92 6.11 5.28
N ALA A 384 -2.51 5.96 6.55
CA ALA A 384 -2.00 7.07 7.36
C ALA A 384 -0.72 7.68 6.78
N PHE A 385 0.13 6.84 6.17
CA PHE A 385 1.36 7.24 5.48
C PHE A 385 1.36 6.76 4.03
N MET A 386 2.04 7.52 3.18
CA MET A 386 2.50 6.97 1.89
C MET A 386 3.62 5.94 2.11
N PRO A 387 3.82 4.99 1.18
CA PRO A 387 5.01 4.15 1.18
C PRO A 387 6.27 5.02 1.35
N PRO A 388 7.13 4.73 2.35
CA PRO A 388 8.26 5.59 2.66
C PRO A 388 9.22 5.74 1.48
N HIS A 389 9.66 6.97 1.26
CA HIS A 389 10.66 7.35 0.28
C HIS A 389 12.06 7.32 0.90
N GLY A 390 13.07 7.05 0.09
CA GLY A 390 14.48 7.03 0.51
C GLY A 390 15.31 8.03 -0.29
N ALA A 391 16.24 8.71 0.39
CA ALA A 391 17.15 9.63 -0.28
C ALA A 391 18.28 8.88 -1.01
N ILE A 392 18.38 9.01 -2.33
CA ILE A 392 19.46 8.40 -3.14
C ILE A 392 20.78 9.19 -3.06
N GLU A 393 20.69 10.46 -2.71
CA GLU A 393 21.78 11.41 -2.57
C GLU A 393 21.49 12.43 -1.46
N ASN A 394 22.51 13.21 -1.09
CA ASN A 394 22.31 14.29 -0.13
C ASN A 394 21.45 15.39 -0.78
N THR A 395 20.39 15.81 -0.10
CA THR A 395 19.47 16.84 -0.60
C THR A 395 19.01 17.77 0.52
N THR A 396 18.09 18.66 0.19
CA THR A 396 17.41 19.52 1.15
C THR A 396 15.90 19.30 1.06
N LEU A 397 15.22 19.48 2.19
CA LEU A 397 13.77 19.42 2.29
C LEU A 397 13.28 20.46 3.30
N ALA A 398 12.41 21.38 2.89
CA ALA A 398 11.92 22.47 3.74
C ALA A 398 13.06 23.27 4.43
N GLY A 399 14.18 23.46 3.74
CA GLY A 399 15.36 24.16 4.26
C GLY A 399 16.26 23.34 5.20
N TYR A 400 15.89 22.09 5.51
CA TYR A 400 16.73 21.17 6.30
C TYR A 400 17.57 20.29 5.39
N PHE A 401 18.75 19.88 5.88
CA PHE A 401 19.60 18.93 5.17
C PHE A 401 19.11 17.50 5.36
N ILE A 402 19.05 16.74 4.27
CA ILE A 402 18.64 15.34 4.25
C ILE A 402 19.80 14.52 3.67
N PRO A 403 20.57 13.80 4.51
CA PRO A 403 21.63 12.93 4.02
C PRO A 403 21.08 11.75 3.18
N LYS A 404 21.92 11.23 2.30
CA LYS A 404 21.68 9.97 1.59
C LYS A 404 21.30 8.84 2.55
N GLY A 405 20.31 8.04 2.18
CA GLY A 405 19.86 6.86 2.91
C GLY A 405 18.83 7.13 4.02
N LEU A 406 18.45 8.39 4.27
CA LEU A 406 17.36 8.69 5.21
C LEU A 406 16.00 8.34 4.61
N GLN A 407 15.08 7.93 5.50
CA GLN A 407 13.70 7.60 5.14
C GLN A 407 12.82 8.85 5.33
N VAL A 408 11.98 9.14 4.35
CA VAL A 408 10.99 10.22 4.36
C VAL A 408 9.59 9.62 4.22
N ALA A 409 8.73 9.83 5.21
CA ALA A 409 7.35 9.37 5.25
C ALA A 409 6.39 10.57 5.27
N SER A 410 5.49 10.63 4.29
CA SER A 410 4.48 11.68 4.21
C SER A 410 3.17 11.23 4.85
N ALA A 411 2.76 11.92 5.92
CA ALA A 411 1.51 11.63 6.63
C ALA A 411 0.32 12.22 5.87
N LYS A 412 -0.65 11.39 5.48
CA LYS A 412 -1.84 11.83 4.73
C LYS A 412 -2.90 12.51 5.58
N MET A 413 -2.93 12.26 6.91
CA MET A 413 -3.97 12.75 7.83
C MET A 413 -4.13 14.28 7.92
N ARG A 414 -3.20 15.08 7.38
CA ARG A 414 -3.27 16.55 7.33
C ARG A 414 -3.05 17.17 5.95
N ILE A 415 -2.69 16.38 4.96
CA ILE A 415 -2.51 16.90 3.61
C ILE A 415 -3.91 17.10 3.04
N LYS A 416 -4.38 18.35 3.02
CA LYS A 416 -5.52 18.72 2.18
C LYS A 416 -5.09 18.43 0.75
N ILE A 417 -5.54 17.30 0.21
CA ILE A 417 -5.28 16.94 -1.19
C ILE A 417 -5.94 18.05 -2.02
N ILE A 418 -5.12 18.93 -2.58
CA ILE A 418 -5.58 19.91 -3.56
C ILE A 418 -6.10 19.08 -4.74
N PRO A 419 -7.37 19.24 -5.14
CA PRO A 419 -7.92 18.47 -6.25
C PRO A 419 -7.31 19.00 -7.55
N THR A 420 -6.15 18.47 -7.95
CA THR A 420 -5.70 18.56 -9.33
C THR A 420 -6.22 17.34 -10.08
N ASN A 421 -6.83 17.58 -11.25
CA ASN A 421 -7.69 16.72 -12.08
C ASN A 421 -7.13 15.35 -12.55
N SER A 422 -6.20 14.69 -11.86
CA SER A 422 -5.48 13.53 -12.41
C SER A 422 -5.13 12.40 -11.43
N PHE A 423 -5.72 12.34 -10.23
CA PHE A 423 -5.32 11.36 -9.21
C PHE A 423 -5.73 9.89 -9.46
N GLY A 424 -6.46 9.58 -10.53
CA GLY A 424 -6.82 8.19 -10.88
C GLY A 424 -5.65 7.27 -11.20
N CYS A 425 -4.46 7.81 -11.50
CA CYS A 425 -3.25 7.03 -11.78
C CYS A 425 -2.16 7.10 -10.70
N CYS A 426 -2.31 7.93 -9.66
CA CYS A 426 -1.20 8.23 -8.75
C CYS A 426 -0.86 7.11 -7.75
N ALA A 427 -1.72 6.09 -7.58
CA ALA A 427 -1.34 4.91 -6.80
C ALA A 427 -0.27 4.05 -7.51
N PHE A 428 -0.16 4.15 -8.83
CA PHE A 428 0.81 3.41 -9.65
C PHE A 428 1.81 4.30 -10.41
N ALA A 429 1.56 5.60 -10.50
CA ALA A 429 2.50 6.57 -11.10
C ALA A 429 3.57 7.09 -10.11
N MET A 430 3.71 6.50 -8.92
CA MET A 430 4.73 6.86 -7.90
C MET A 430 5.78 5.77 -7.65
#